data_AF-A0A2V6GRV3-F1
#
_entry.id   AF-A0A2V6GRV3-F1
#
_cell.length_a   1.000
_cell.length_b   1.000
_cell.length_c   1.000
_cell.angle_alpha   90.00
_cell.angle_beta   90.00
_cell.angle_gamma   90.00
#
_symmetry.space_group_name_H-M   'P 1'
#
loop_
_entity.id
_entity.type
_entity.pdbx_description
1 polymer ?
#
loop_
_entity_poly.entity_id
_entity_poly.type
_entity_poly.pdbx_seq_one_letter_code
_entity_poly.pdbx_strand_id
1 'polypeptide(L)'
;MLYTAEHGAGAGGQVDLVSKTGTNVFHGSLFEFFRNSALDARQFTDFDTVTGLPIRPPFHLNQYGLSLGGPIKRDKTFFFLTYEGLRQAQTRSLVAQLPSDNLLTAIVNTSPQMAPLVAVWRLAVRPGDGNSNCVDLTTDSCSFSFIHPGGVRLNEDSWMVRLDHKFNDRNTVYIRANRDVSFTSAPLGGFLDTQQIITHPANYLLAWQHSFSNTIYL
;
A
#
# COMPACT_ATOMS: atom_id res chain seq x y z
N MET A 1 16.53 24.01 13.04
CA MET A 1 16.55 22.54 13.02
C MET A 1 17.50 22.13 11.92
N LEU A 2 18.78 21.91 12.26
CA LEU A 2 19.79 21.51 11.29
C LEU A 2 20.15 20.05 11.58
N TYR A 3 19.75 19.16 10.68
CA TYR A 3 20.21 17.78 10.66
C TYR A 3 21.66 17.75 10.14
N THR A 4 22.46 16.80 10.63
CA THR A 4 23.83 16.58 10.16
C THR A 4 23.84 16.05 8.72
N ALA A 5 24.97 16.14 8.03
CA ALA A 5 25.08 15.81 6.61
C ALA A 5 24.72 14.34 6.30
N GLU A 6 24.91 13.42 7.26
CA GLU A 6 24.46 12.03 7.14
C GLU A 6 22.93 11.86 7.09
N HIS A 7 22.19 12.89 7.47
CA HIS A 7 20.78 12.82 7.77
C HIS A 7 19.88 13.64 6.84
N GLY A 8 20.46 14.43 5.92
CA GLY A 8 19.75 15.15 4.87
C GLY A 8 18.84 16.28 5.36
N ALA A 9 18.58 17.26 4.49
CA ALA A 9 17.72 18.41 4.80
C ALA A 9 16.23 18.10 4.56
N GLY A 10 15.68 17.11 5.27
CA GLY A 10 14.24 16.86 5.30
C GLY A 10 13.63 17.48 6.55
N ALA A 11 12.66 18.39 6.41
CA ALA A 11 11.85 18.84 7.54
C ALA A 11 10.88 17.71 7.94
N GLY A 12 11.34 16.78 8.77
CA GLY A 12 10.55 15.61 9.19
C GLY A 12 11.32 14.73 10.18
N GLY A 13 10.67 13.64 10.62
CA GLY A 13 11.30 12.61 11.46
C GLY A 13 12.23 11.71 10.65
N GLN A 14 13.33 11.29 11.27
CA GLN A 14 14.32 10.41 10.66
C GLN A 14 14.07 8.96 11.08
N VAL A 15 14.01 8.06 10.10
CA VAL A 15 13.87 6.61 10.33
C VAL A 15 15.11 5.93 9.77
N ASP A 16 15.93 5.39 10.66
CA ASP A 16 17.14 4.66 10.29
C ASP A 16 16.86 3.16 10.20
N LEU A 17 17.05 2.61 9.01
CA LEU A 17 16.94 1.18 8.72
C LEU A 17 18.34 0.56 8.72
N VAL A 18 18.68 -0.14 9.80
CA VAL A 18 19.95 -0.86 9.93
C VAL A 18 19.78 -2.29 9.43
N SER A 19 20.45 -2.60 8.32
CA SER A 19 20.52 -3.98 7.80
C SER A 19 21.46 -4.84 8.64
N LYS A 20 21.14 -6.14 8.78
CA LYS A 20 22.05 -7.10 9.41
C LYS A 20 23.34 -7.19 8.58
N THR A 21 24.46 -7.25 9.28
CA THR A 21 25.78 -7.52 8.69
C THR A 21 26.04 -9.01 8.68
N GLY A 22 26.78 -9.50 7.68
CA GLY A 22 27.00 -10.93 7.55
C GLY A 22 27.97 -11.49 8.61
N THR A 23 27.80 -12.78 8.91
CA THR A 23 28.55 -13.48 9.96
C THR A 23 29.37 -14.63 9.36
N ASN A 24 30.27 -15.23 10.14
CA ASN A 24 31.02 -16.43 9.72
C ASN A 24 30.18 -17.71 9.66
N VAL A 25 28.90 -17.63 10.01
CA VAL A 25 27.98 -18.76 10.04
C VAL A 25 26.83 -18.46 9.08
N PHE A 26 26.45 -19.46 8.28
CA PHE A 26 25.24 -19.33 7.48
C PHE A 26 24.02 -19.33 8.39
N HIS A 27 23.16 -18.33 8.23
CA HIS A 27 21.88 -18.28 8.91
C HIS A 27 20.82 -17.70 7.96
N GLY A 28 19.59 -18.14 8.16
CA GLY A 28 18.46 -17.63 7.40
C GLY A 28 17.17 -17.84 8.14
N SER A 29 16.13 -17.20 7.64
CA SER A 29 14.77 -17.35 8.14
C SER A 29 13.81 -17.34 6.95
N LEU A 30 12.70 -18.05 7.10
CA LEU A 30 11.55 -17.98 6.22
C LEU A 30 10.35 -17.63 7.09
N PHE A 31 9.41 -16.85 6.56
CA PHE A 31 8.13 -16.63 7.20
C PHE A 31 7.02 -16.60 6.15
N GLU A 32 5.81 -16.88 6.61
CA GLU A 32 4.59 -16.67 5.85
C GLU A 32 3.47 -16.23 6.78
N PHE A 33 2.67 -15.30 6.29
CA PHE A 33 1.50 -14.76 6.93
C PHE A 33 0.32 -14.84 5.97
N PHE A 34 -0.72 -15.52 6.42
CA PHE A 34 -1.94 -15.79 5.65
C PHE A 34 -3.14 -15.16 6.34
N ARG A 35 -3.99 -14.46 5.58
CA ARG A 35 -5.28 -13.97 6.07
C ARG A 35 -6.34 -14.04 4.97
N ASN A 36 -7.58 -14.39 5.33
CA ASN A 36 -8.67 -14.44 4.38
C ASN A 36 -10.04 -14.10 5.02
N SER A 37 -11.05 -13.86 4.19
CA SER A 37 -12.42 -13.54 4.64
C SER A 37 -13.14 -14.69 5.35
N ALA A 38 -12.64 -15.93 5.26
CA ALA A 38 -13.22 -17.06 5.98
C ALA A 38 -12.81 -17.06 7.47
N LEU A 39 -11.62 -16.54 7.78
CA LEU A 39 -11.09 -16.40 9.13
C LEU A 39 -11.38 -15.02 9.73
N ASP A 40 -11.59 -14.00 8.88
CA ASP A 40 -11.88 -12.63 9.31
C ASP A 40 -13.37 -12.40 9.61
N ALA A 41 -13.65 -11.51 10.57
CA ALA A 41 -14.98 -10.97 10.79
C ALA A 41 -15.35 -9.93 9.72
N ARG A 42 -16.64 -9.76 9.42
CA ARG A 42 -17.12 -8.70 8.51
C ARG A 42 -16.91 -7.33 9.14
N GLN A 43 -16.72 -6.31 8.30
CA GLN A 43 -16.81 -4.94 8.75
C GLN A 43 -18.28 -4.53 8.94
N PHE A 44 -18.54 -3.53 9.79
CA PHE A 44 -19.90 -3.01 10.02
C PHE A 44 -20.57 -2.54 8.72
N THR A 45 -19.79 -2.01 7.78
CA THR A 45 -20.23 -1.44 6.49
C THR A 45 -20.39 -2.45 5.37
N ASP A 46 -20.12 -3.73 5.61
CA ASP A 46 -20.18 -4.75 4.56
C ASP A 46 -21.62 -5.24 4.37
N PHE A 47 -22.33 -4.61 3.45
CA PHE A 47 -23.69 -4.95 3.03
C PHE A 47 -23.75 -5.25 1.53
N ASP A 48 -24.61 -6.19 1.17
CA ASP A 48 -24.93 -6.53 -0.21
C ASP A 48 -25.69 -5.39 -0.88
N THR A 49 -25.26 -5.00 -2.08
CA THR A 49 -25.82 -3.86 -2.80
C THR A 49 -27.20 -4.13 -3.41
N VAL A 50 -27.62 -5.40 -3.47
CA VAL A 50 -28.90 -5.82 -4.06
C VAL A 50 -29.92 -6.15 -2.96
N THR A 51 -29.48 -6.75 -1.86
CA THR A 51 -30.34 -7.27 -0.79
C THR A 51 -30.28 -6.47 0.50
N GLY A 52 -29.29 -5.57 0.67
CA GLY A 52 -29.09 -4.78 1.89
C GLY A 52 -28.67 -5.62 3.11
N LEU A 53 -28.45 -6.93 2.93
CA LEU A 53 -28.08 -7.84 4.01
C LEU A 53 -26.57 -7.81 4.27
N PRO A 54 -26.13 -8.09 5.51
CA PRO A 54 -24.72 -8.23 5.81
C PRO A 54 -24.01 -9.27 4.93
N ILE A 55 -22.85 -8.90 4.38
CA ILE A 55 -22.00 -9.81 3.62
C ILE A 55 -20.57 -9.85 4.17
N ARG A 56 -19.82 -10.86 3.76
CA ARG A 56 -18.36 -10.93 3.95
C ARG A 56 -17.70 -10.84 2.58
N PRO A 57 -17.20 -9.64 2.19
CA PRO A 57 -16.53 -9.48 0.91
C PRO A 57 -15.31 -10.41 0.82
N PRO A 58 -15.00 -10.97 -0.36
CA PRO A 58 -13.79 -11.76 -0.55
C PRO A 58 -12.55 -10.97 -0.17
N PHE A 59 -11.71 -11.57 0.68
CA PHE A 59 -10.43 -11.04 1.08
C PHE A 59 -9.40 -12.17 1.13
N HIS A 60 -8.24 -11.95 0.55
CA HIS A 60 -7.09 -12.85 0.56
C HIS A 60 -5.82 -12.04 0.67
N LEU A 61 -4.96 -12.41 1.62
CA LEU A 61 -3.64 -11.83 1.82
C LEU A 61 -2.64 -12.96 2.07
N ASN A 62 -1.60 -13.01 1.24
CA ASN A 62 -0.43 -13.83 1.44
C ASN A 62 0.78 -12.89 1.50
N GLN A 63 1.49 -12.89 2.62
CA GLN A 63 2.73 -12.16 2.79
C GLN A 63 3.80 -13.14 3.22
N TYR A 64 4.85 -13.27 2.43
CA TYR A 64 5.91 -14.23 2.67
C TYR A 64 7.25 -13.57 2.45
N GLY A 65 8.27 -14.09 3.10
CA GLY A 65 9.60 -13.55 2.92
C GLY A 65 10.67 -14.43 3.52
N LEU A 66 11.89 -14.15 3.08
CA LEU A 66 13.07 -14.86 3.51
C LEU A 66 14.22 -13.90 3.78
N SER A 67 15.11 -14.35 4.67
CA SER A 67 16.42 -13.74 4.85
C SER A 67 17.49 -14.81 4.80
N LEU A 68 18.63 -14.48 4.21
CA LEU A 68 19.79 -15.35 4.16
C LEU A 68 21.05 -14.51 4.32
N GLY A 69 21.95 -14.93 5.19
CA GLY A 69 23.25 -14.29 5.38
C GLY A 69 24.33 -15.30 5.71
N GLY A 70 25.58 -14.89 5.47
CA GLY A 70 26.74 -15.72 5.79
C GLY A 70 28.01 -15.25 5.10
N PRO A 71 29.09 -16.05 5.20
CA PRO A 71 30.36 -15.73 4.59
C PRO A 71 30.42 -16.23 3.14
N ILE A 72 30.87 -15.40 2.21
CA ILE A 72 31.43 -15.86 0.91
C ILE A 72 32.86 -16.35 1.14
N LYS A 73 33.63 -15.59 1.93
CA LYS A 73 34.96 -15.96 2.40
C LYS A 73 35.03 -15.65 3.88
N ARG A 74 35.22 -16.68 4.72
CA ARG A 74 35.32 -16.52 6.17
C ARG A 74 36.32 -15.42 6.53
N ASP A 75 35.94 -14.61 7.51
CA ASP A 75 36.67 -13.46 8.04
C ASP A 75 36.93 -12.31 7.06
N LYS A 76 36.54 -12.43 5.78
CA LYS A 76 36.80 -11.41 4.76
C LYS A 76 35.56 -10.88 4.07
N THR A 77 34.75 -11.76 3.47
CA THR A 77 33.64 -11.35 2.62
C THR A 77 32.36 -11.98 3.10
N PHE A 78 31.33 -11.15 3.31
CA PHE A 78 30.05 -11.57 3.82
C PHE A 78 28.92 -11.03 2.95
N PHE A 79 27.81 -11.76 2.90
CA PHE A 79 26.62 -11.32 2.19
C PHE A 79 25.39 -11.38 3.10
N PHE A 80 24.40 -10.58 2.75
CA PHE A 80 23.06 -10.63 3.31
C PHE A 80 22.05 -10.36 2.20
N LEU A 81 20.99 -11.17 2.16
CA LEU A 81 19.91 -11.12 1.19
C LEU A 81 18.58 -11.14 1.96
N THR A 82 17.65 -10.29 1.57
CA THR A 82 16.25 -10.37 1.98
C THR A 82 15.35 -10.27 0.77
N TYR A 83 14.23 -10.97 0.83
CA TYR A 83 13.14 -10.84 -0.12
C TYR A 83 11.82 -10.94 0.62
N GLU A 84 10.86 -10.11 0.24
CA GLU A 84 9.50 -10.14 0.73
C GLU A 84 8.53 -9.97 -0.43
N GLY A 85 7.47 -10.77 -0.43
CA GLY A 85 6.38 -10.69 -1.38
C GLY A 85 5.06 -10.50 -0.64
N LEU A 86 4.25 -9.55 -1.09
CA LEU A 86 2.89 -9.32 -0.63
C LEU A 86 1.93 -9.51 -1.79
N ARG A 87 0.91 -10.33 -1.59
CA ARG A 87 -0.17 -10.60 -2.55
C ARG A 87 -1.50 -10.41 -1.82
N GLN A 88 -2.24 -9.38 -2.20
CA GLN A 88 -3.50 -9.04 -1.59
C GLN A 88 -4.58 -8.84 -2.65
N ALA A 89 -5.73 -9.47 -2.45
CA ALA A 89 -6.95 -9.23 -3.21
C ALA A 89 -8.10 -9.00 -2.22
N GLN A 90 -8.80 -7.89 -2.37
CA GLN A 90 -9.90 -7.50 -1.49
C GLN A 90 -11.04 -6.93 -2.32
N THR A 91 -12.27 -7.24 -1.93
CA THR A 91 -13.44 -6.49 -2.36
C THR A 91 -13.90 -5.59 -1.22
N ARG A 92 -14.24 -4.34 -1.53
CA ARG A 92 -14.80 -3.38 -0.58
C ARG A 92 -16.11 -2.83 -1.13
N SER A 93 -17.09 -2.58 -0.25
CA SER A 93 -18.28 -1.82 -0.63
C SER A 93 -17.92 -0.33 -0.70
N LEU A 94 -18.14 0.28 -1.85
CA LEU A 94 -17.95 1.71 -2.07
C LEU A 94 -19.30 2.40 -2.07
N VAL A 95 -19.33 3.61 -1.52
CA VAL A 95 -20.52 4.44 -1.45
C VAL A 95 -20.23 5.75 -2.18
N ALA A 96 -20.90 5.97 -3.31
CA ALA A 96 -20.94 7.25 -4.01
C ALA A 96 -22.16 8.03 -3.58
N GLN A 97 -21.98 9.30 -3.24
CA GLN A 97 -23.10 10.22 -3.04
C GLN A 97 -23.54 10.75 -4.40
N LEU A 98 -24.84 10.68 -4.66
CA LEU A 98 -25.46 11.16 -5.88
C LEU A 98 -26.16 12.52 -5.62
N PRO A 99 -26.27 13.39 -6.63
CA PRO A 99 -27.08 14.60 -6.53
C PRO A 99 -28.52 14.29 -6.12
N SER A 100 -29.13 15.16 -5.31
CA SER A 100 -30.54 15.03 -4.94
C SER A 100 -31.45 15.23 -6.15
N ASP A 101 -32.65 14.65 -6.12
CA ASP A 101 -33.57 14.71 -7.27
C ASP A 101 -34.09 16.15 -7.52
N ASN A 102 -34.18 16.96 -6.47
CA ASN A 102 -34.46 18.40 -6.57
C ASN A 102 -33.39 19.12 -7.38
N LEU A 103 -32.11 18.81 -7.13
CA LEU A 103 -30.99 19.38 -7.88
C LEU A 103 -30.99 18.90 -9.34
N LEU A 104 -31.21 17.60 -9.57
CA LEU A 104 -31.29 17.04 -10.93
C LEU A 104 -32.44 17.68 -11.74
N THR A 105 -33.60 17.90 -11.12
CA THR A 105 -34.75 18.57 -11.75
C THR A 105 -34.44 20.03 -12.07
N ALA A 106 -33.80 20.76 -11.15
CA ALA A 106 -33.39 22.14 -11.38
C ALA A 106 -32.42 22.26 -12.57
N ILE A 107 -31.45 21.34 -12.70
CA ILE A 107 -30.49 21.31 -13.81
C ILE A 107 -31.21 21.16 -15.15
N VAL A 108 -32.15 20.23 -15.27
CA VAL A 108 -32.90 20.01 -16.53
C VAL A 108 -33.77 21.22 -16.88
N ASN A 109 -34.36 21.88 -15.87
CA ASN A 109 -35.17 23.08 -16.08
C ASN A 109 -34.32 24.27 -16.57
N THR A 110 -33.11 24.45 -16.04
CA THR A 110 -32.19 25.52 -16.47
C THR A 110 -31.47 25.20 -17.79
N SER A 111 -31.18 23.92 -18.04
CA SER A 111 -30.43 23.47 -19.21
C SER A 111 -31.01 22.16 -19.74
N PRO A 112 -32.07 22.22 -20.56
CA PRO A 112 -32.76 21.01 -21.07
C PRO A 112 -31.83 20.06 -21.84
N GLN A 113 -30.76 20.59 -22.44
CA GLN A 113 -29.75 19.84 -23.18
C GLN A 113 -28.99 18.83 -22.30
N MET A 114 -28.99 19.02 -20.97
CA MET A 114 -28.35 18.11 -20.01
C MET A 114 -29.21 16.90 -19.65
N ALA A 115 -30.47 16.82 -20.13
CA ALA A 115 -31.39 15.73 -19.82
C ALA A 115 -30.81 14.31 -20.05
N PRO A 116 -30.05 14.03 -21.13
CA PRO A 116 -29.45 12.71 -21.33
C PRO A 116 -28.43 12.34 -20.25
N LEU A 117 -27.66 13.32 -19.76
CA LEU A 117 -26.66 13.11 -18.70
C LEU A 117 -27.33 12.93 -17.33
N VAL A 118 -28.37 13.71 -17.05
CA VAL A 118 -29.17 13.60 -15.82
C VAL A 118 -29.91 12.26 -15.74
N ALA A 119 -30.36 11.72 -16.88
CA ALA A 119 -31.00 10.42 -16.93
C ALA A 119 -30.08 9.28 -16.45
N VAL A 120 -28.78 9.34 -16.74
CA VAL A 120 -27.79 8.35 -16.25
C VAL A 120 -27.71 8.34 -14.72
N TRP A 121 -27.72 9.52 -14.10
CA TRP A 121 -27.73 9.65 -12.63
C TRP A 121 -29.00 9.07 -12.01
N ARG A 122 -30.17 9.28 -12.65
CA ARG A 122 -31.44 8.71 -12.19
C ARG A 122 -31.53 7.19 -12.34
N LEU A 123 -30.88 6.60 -13.36
CA LEU A 123 -30.79 5.14 -13.52
C LEU A 123 -29.90 4.47 -12.46
N ALA A 124 -28.93 5.20 -11.90
CA ALA A 124 -28.07 4.73 -10.83
C ALA A 124 -28.77 4.75 -9.45
N VAL A 125 -29.87 5.49 -9.32
CA VAL A 125 -30.77 5.45 -8.16
C VAL A 125 -31.78 4.33 -8.42
N ARG A 126 -31.51 3.10 -8.01
CA ARG A 126 -32.55 2.06 -8.07
C ARG A 126 -33.59 2.36 -6.97
N PRO A 127 -34.89 2.31 -7.27
CA PRO A 127 -35.92 2.34 -6.24
C PRO A 127 -36.00 0.97 -5.57
N GLY A 128 -35.59 0.87 -4.29
CA GLY A 128 -35.73 -0.36 -3.49
C GLY A 128 -34.52 -0.75 -2.64
N ASP A 129 -33.39 -0.05 -2.79
CA ASP A 129 -32.10 -0.44 -2.19
C ASP A 129 -31.90 0.07 -0.76
N GLY A 130 -32.94 0.66 -0.14
CA GLY A 130 -32.90 1.14 1.24
C GLY A 130 -31.90 2.27 1.51
N ASN A 131 -31.39 2.95 0.48
CA ASN A 131 -30.24 3.85 0.58
C ASN A 131 -30.55 5.31 0.24
N SER A 132 -31.77 5.74 0.58
CA SER A 132 -32.10 7.15 0.80
C SER A 132 -31.98 7.41 2.30
N ASN A 133 -31.07 8.30 2.73
CA ASN A 133 -30.98 8.71 4.15
C ASN A 133 -32.16 9.60 4.60
N CYS A 134 -33.34 9.43 4.00
CA CYS A 134 -34.52 10.23 4.29
C CYS A 134 -35.44 9.39 5.14
N VAL A 135 -35.77 9.92 6.32
CA VAL A 135 -36.81 9.34 7.17
C VAL A 135 -38.19 9.71 6.62
N ASP A 136 -38.30 10.85 5.92
CA ASP A 136 -39.53 11.32 5.27
C ASP A 136 -39.25 11.92 3.87
N LEU A 137 -39.80 11.29 2.83
CA LEU A 137 -39.67 11.70 1.41
C LEU A 137 -40.35 13.03 1.07
N THR A 138 -41.16 13.59 1.97
CA THR A 138 -41.93 14.81 1.75
C THR A 138 -41.32 16.05 2.38
N THR A 139 -40.45 15.88 3.38
CA THR A 139 -39.82 17.00 4.11
C THR A 139 -38.30 17.03 4.00
N ASP A 140 -37.64 15.89 3.76
CA ASP A 140 -36.18 15.82 3.76
C ASP A 140 -35.57 15.98 2.35
N SER A 141 -34.41 16.64 2.31
CA SER A 141 -33.57 16.69 1.11
C SER A 141 -32.89 15.34 0.92
N CYS A 142 -33.43 14.51 0.03
CA CYS A 142 -32.88 13.17 -0.14
C CYS A 142 -31.47 13.13 -0.72
N SER A 143 -30.54 12.56 0.06
CA SER A 143 -29.26 12.08 -0.44
C SER A 143 -29.45 10.65 -0.95
N PHE A 144 -29.18 10.47 -2.23
CA PHE A 144 -29.15 9.15 -2.84
C PHE A 144 -27.71 8.66 -2.81
N SER A 145 -27.50 7.40 -2.44
CA SER A 145 -26.18 6.80 -2.56
C SER A 145 -26.18 5.58 -3.46
N PHE A 146 -25.20 5.53 -4.34
CA PHE A 146 -24.88 4.39 -5.16
C PHE A 146 -23.86 3.52 -4.42
N ILE A 147 -24.24 2.29 -4.06
CA ILE A 147 -23.33 1.33 -3.46
C ILE A 147 -22.92 0.31 -4.52
N HIS A 148 -21.62 0.10 -4.69
CA HIS A 148 -21.11 -0.92 -5.60
C HIS A 148 -19.85 -1.62 -5.05
N PRO A 149 -19.57 -2.86 -5.48
CA PRO A 149 -18.32 -3.52 -5.12
C PRO A 149 -17.14 -2.86 -5.86
N GLY A 150 -16.07 -2.58 -5.11
CA GLY A 150 -14.78 -2.12 -5.61
C GLY A 150 -13.70 -3.15 -5.33
N GLY A 151 -13.05 -3.64 -6.39
CA GLY A 151 -11.94 -4.58 -6.27
C GLY A 151 -10.61 -3.85 -6.04
N VAL A 152 -9.91 -4.21 -4.96
CA VAL A 152 -8.54 -3.78 -4.67
C VAL A 152 -7.60 -4.96 -4.87
N ARG A 153 -6.53 -4.76 -5.63
CA ARG A 153 -5.42 -5.71 -5.78
C ARG A 153 -4.13 -5.01 -5.48
N LEU A 154 -3.32 -5.59 -4.61
CA LEU A 154 -1.97 -5.12 -4.30
C LEU A 154 -1.01 -6.31 -4.43
N ASN A 155 -0.02 -6.16 -5.30
CA ASN A 155 1.09 -7.09 -5.44
C ASN A 155 2.38 -6.30 -5.26
N GLU A 156 3.23 -6.74 -4.35
CA GLU A 156 4.49 -6.08 -4.05
C GLU A 156 5.61 -7.11 -3.88
N ASP A 157 6.77 -6.78 -4.41
CA ASP A 157 7.99 -7.55 -4.34
C ASP A 157 9.14 -6.63 -3.94
N SER A 158 9.67 -6.83 -2.75
CA SER A 158 10.81 -6.06 -2.24
C SER A 158 11.99 -6.97 -1.99
N TRP A 159 13.20 -6.49 -2.31
CA TRP A 159 14.43 -7.21 -2.02
C TRP A 159 15.56 -6.25 -1.66
N MET A 160 16.50 -6.79 -0.90
CA MET A 160 17.74 -6.10 -0.57
C MET A 160 18.89 -7.09 -0.59
N VAL A 161 20.00 -6.68 -1.21
CA VAL A 161 21.27 -7.38 -1.20
C VAL A 161 22.31 -6.46 -0.59
N ARG A 162 23.11 -7.03 0.30
CA ARG A 162 24.27 -6.38 0.90
C ARG A 162 25.49 -7.28 0.77
N LEU A 163 26.61 -6.69 0.40
CA LEU A 163 27.93 -7.32 0.37
C LEU A 163 28.88 -6.51 1.22
N ASP A 164 29.48 -7.14 2.22
CA ASP A 164 30.50 -6.54 3.10
C ASP A 164 31.85 -7.20 2.82
N HIS A 165 32.91 -6.40 2.66
CA HIS A 165 34.27 -6.89 2.49
C HIS A 165 35.24 -6.19 3.45
N LYS A 166 36.03 -6.99 4.16
CA LYS A 166 37.13 -6.58 5.01
C LYS A 166 38.45 -6.79 4.27
N PHE A 167 39.12 -5.70 3.94
CA PHE A 167 40.48 -5.76 3.39
C PHE A 167 41.50 -6.07 4.49
N ASN A 168 41.32 -5.42 5.65
CA ASN A 168 42.08 -5.60 6.89
C ASN A 168 41.25 -5.02 8.06
N ASP A 169 41.79 -5.06 9.28
CA ASP A 169 41.10 -4.58 10.48
C ASP A 169 40.78 -3.08 10.47
N ARG A 170 41.42 -2.32 9.58
CA ARG A 170 41.24 -0.87 9.46
C ARG A 170 40.44 -0.44 8.25
N ASN A 171 40.21 -1.32 7.28
CA ASN A 171 39.61 -0.98 5.99
C ASN A 171 38.49 -1.95 5.67
N THR A 172 37.27 -1.42 5.64
CA THR A 172 36.08 -2.17 5.25
C THR A 172 35.32 -1.41 4.18
N VAL A 173 34.64 -2.16 3.30
CA VAL A 173 33.75 -1.61 2.29
C VAL A 173 32.47 -2.41 2.32
N TYR A 174 31.34 -1.75 2.08
CA TYR A 174 30.11 -2.46 1.80
C TYR A 174 29.33 -1.81 0.67
N ILE A 175 28.59 -2.66 -0.03
CA ILE A 175 27.66 -2.29 -1.08
C ILE A 175 26.29 -2.78 -0.66
N ARG A 176 25.29 -1.92 -0.77
CA ARG A 176 23.88 -2.28 -0.56
C ARG A 176 23.06 -1.84 -1.76
N ALA A 177 22.19 -2.73 -2.23
CA ALA A 177 21.17 -2.45 -3.22
C ALA A 177 19.82 -2.88 -2.66
N ASN A 178 18.82 -2.03 -2.74
CA ASN A 178 17.44 -2.39 -2.43
C ASN A 178 16.52 -1.91 -3.54
N ARG A 179 15.51 -2.72 -3.84
CA ARG A 179 14.50 -2.42 -4.83
C ARG A 179 13.17 -2.93 -4.33
N ASP A 180 12.16 -2.11 -4.53
CA ASP A 180 10.77 -2.44 -4.27
C ASP A 180 10.01 -2.25 -5.58
N VAL A 181 9.15 -3.20 -5.93
CA VAL A 181 8.23 -3.07 -7.05
C VAL A 181 6.84 -3.40 -6.54
N SER A 182 5.96 -2.40 -6.55
CA SER A 182 4.58 -2.57 -6.15
C SER A 182 3.63 -2.17 -7.27
N PHE A 183 2.57 -2.96 -7.41
CA PHE A 183 1.44 -2.71 -8.28
C PHE A 183 0.19 -2.68 -7.41
N THR A 184 -0.53 -1.56 -7.44
CA THR A 184 -1.82 -1.41 -6.78
C THR A 184 -2.87 -1.03 -7.80
N SER A 185 -3.93 -1.81 -7.88
CA SER A 185 -5.15 -1.49 -8.63
C SER A 185 -6.27 -1.31 -7.62
N ALA A 186 -6.79 -0.09 -7.51
CA ALA A 186 -7.84 0.23 -6.55
C ALA A 186 -8.85 1.21 -7.17
N PRO A 187 -10.10 1.23 -6.69
CA PRO A 187 -11.08 2.20 -7.13
C PRO A 187 -10.63 3.64 -6.85
N LEU A 188 -10.90 4.53 -7.78
CA LEU A 188 -10.63 5.96 -7.66
C LEU A 188 -11.90 6.67 -7.19
N GLY A 189 -12.01 6.89 -5.87
CA GLY A 189 -13.19 7.48 -5.26
C GLY A 189 -14.34 6.47 -5.06
N GLY A 190 -15.57 6.96 -5.13
CA GLY A 190 -16.80 6.17 -4.87
C GLY A 190 -17.54 5.69 -6.12
N PHE A 191 -16.99 5.93 -7.30
CA PHE A 191 -17.59 5.56 -8.58
C PHE A 191 -16.83 4.38 -9.22
N LEU A 192 -17.13 4.07 -10.50
CA LEU A 192 -16.60 2.91 -11.21
C LEU A 192 -15.15 3.06 -11.71
N ASP A 193 -14.56 4.24 -11.54
CA ASP A 193 -13.20 4.49 -11.98
C ASP A 193 -12.20 3.67 -11.15
N THR A 194 -11.17 3.16 -11.81
CA THR A 194 -10.09 2.41 -11.17
C THR A 194 -8.77 3.08 -11.47
N GLN A 195 -7.98 3.32 -10.42
CA GLN A 195 -6.62 3.79 -10.55
C GLN A 195 -5.66 2.62 -10.42
N GLN A 196 -4.65 2.64 -11.29
CA GLN A 196 -3.50 1.75 -11.20
C GLN A 196 -2.26 2.57 -10.88
N ILE A 197 -1.56 2.16 -9.84
CA ILE A 197 -0.34 2.79 -9.38
C ILE A 197 0.75 1.72 -9.45
N ILE A 198 1.84 2.04 -10.12
CA ILE A 198 3.02 1.19 -10.17
C ILE A 198 4.19 2.00 -9.62
N THR A 199 4.81 1.51 -8.55
CA THR A 199 5.99 2.14 -7.96
C THR A 199 7.18 1.20 -8.01
N HIS A 200 8.36 1.78 -8.18
CA HIS A 200 9.59 1.02 -8.37
C HIS A 200 10.79 1.68 -7.64
N PRO A 201 10.67 2.08 -6.36
CA PRO A 201 11.77 2.78 -5.71
C PRO A 201 13.00 1.86 -5.60
N ALA A 202 14.17 2.46 -5.82
CA ALA A 202 15.45 1.78 -5.72
C ALA A 202 16.45 2.67 -5.01
N ASN A 203 17.31 2.06 -4.20
CA ASN A 203 18.42 2.74 -3.55
C ASN A 203 19.68 1.87 -3.63
N TYR A 204 20.79 2.52 -3.94
CA TYR A 204 22.11 1.91 -4.07
C TYR A 204 23.09 2.72 -3.24
N LEU A 205 23.91 2.04 -2.47
CA LEU A 205 24.88 2.67 -1.60
C LEU A 205 26.20 1.91 -1.63
N LEU A 206 27.29 2.66 -1.79
CA LEU A 206 28.65 2.22 -1.60
C LEU A 206 29.23 3.02 -0.44
N ALA A 207 29.78 2.34 0.56
CA ALA A 207 30.45 2.99 1.66
C ALA A 207 31.79 2.30 1.95
N TRP A 208 32.80 3.13 2.18
CA TRP A 208 34.12 2.71 2.62
C TRP A 208 34.40 3.34 3.97
N GLN A 209 34.95 2.53 4.88
CA GLN A 209 35.30 2.95 6.22
C GLN A 209 36.77 2.63 6.49
N HIS A 210 37.51 3.66 6.88
CA HIS A 210 38.88 3.56 7.37
C HIS A 210 38.97 4.00 8.83
N SER A 211 39.57 3.18 9.68
CA SER A 211 39.86 3.56 11.07
C SER A 211 41.35 3.92 11.22
N PHE A 212 41.64 5.16 11.61
CA PHE A 212 42.98 5.60 11.94
C PHE A 212 43.36 5.19 13.37
N SER A 213 44.66 4.95 13.62
CA SER A 213 45.16 4.65 14.97
C SER A 213 45.16 5.90 15.84
N ASN A 214 44.86 5.77 17.15
CA ASN A 214 44.92 6.88 18.11
C ASN A 214 46.35 7.28 18.53
N THR A 215 47.39 6.58 18.06
CA THR A 215 48.78 6.87 18.39
C THR A 215 49.31 8.02 17.52
N ILE A 216 49.06 9.25 17.95
CA ILE A 216 49.80 10.42 17.48
C ILE A 216 51.10 10.42 18.28
N TYR A 217 52.21 10.00 17.67
CA TYR A 217 53.53 10.27 18.23
C TYR A 217 53.79 11.78 18.03
N LEU A 218 53.68 12.53 19.12
CA LEU A 218 54.17 13.91 19.24
C LEU A 218 55.68 13.93 19.43
#